data_AF-Q2CH23-F1
#
_entry.id   AF-Q2CH23-F1
#
_cell.length_a   1.000
_cell.length_b   1.000
_cell.length_c   1.000
_cell.angle_alpha   90.00
_cell.angle_beta   90.00
_cell.angle_gamma   90.00
#
_symmetry.space_group_name_H-M   'P 1'
#
loop_
_entity.id
_entity.type
_entity.pdbx_description
1 polymer ?
#
loop_
_entity_poly.entity_id
_entity_poly.type
_entity_poly.pdbx_seq_one_letter_code
_entity_poly.pdbx_strand_id
1 'polypeptide(L)'
;MAMRLVGASFAGSQAESRDFDGIVMEAVRQLNGEGLSKAEAEAQRETLIQGYRWILVDEYRDIGPEEYALIAAVAGRTIDDEDMKLSLFAVGDDDQNIYAFAGASVKFIRQFEQDYRAKPEFLIENYRSTRHIIEASNTVIAGAVERMKLGHDITIDRKRRKNSPGGGVLEACDPVGHGRVQLLQCPPGDRMQAVAAVSELQRLAELQPGWNWSRTAIIARNWRQLAPVRAFAEAQGIPVEMANESLPSLWRLREMRQFIDRIRRDRTRVLGVTDLLDVVNDMQRNRWTDLIAEGIAALAQEIGTGQVSVPDLVEWFGEWARDARGEQRGLLLMTAHRAKALEFDDVVILNGGWERPSRNEDFDAPRRLFYVAMTRARRSLAVMTQGPHAFVPANGDNILRRHATLPDARDLPPDRTYLMPDMSQVFIDWSGRLRSGDRLFGACSRASGCTCPRSLGPTRGLFARFWKTRTRWPRSSCRFWWCARRRFARRPR
;
A
#
# COMPACT_ATOMS: atom_id res chain seq x y z
N MET A 1 12.48 -18.42 -6.78
CA MET A 1 12.86 -19.85 -6.88
C MET A 1 12.41 -20.45 -8.20
N ALA A 2 11.10 -20.52 -8.51
CA ALA A 2 10.58 -21.14 -9.74
C ALA A 2 11.29 -20.69 -11.04
N MET A 3 11.49 -19.38 -11.22
CA MET A 3 12.22 -18.86 -12.39
C MET A 3 13.64 -19.44 -12.54
N ARG A 4 14.37 -19.65 -11.43
CA ARG A 4 15.72 -20.23 -11.46
C ARG A 4 15.67 -21.69 -11.87
N LEU A 5 14.66 -22.44 -11.40
CA LEU A 5 14.47 -23.85 -11.72
C LEU A 5 14.15 -24.03 -13.21
N VAL A 6 13.32 -23.16 -13.79
CA VAL A 6 12.90 -23.21 -15.20
C VAL A 6 13.89 -22.47 -16.14
N GLY A 7 14.90 -21.78 -15.60
CA GLY A 7 15.82 -20.97 -16.41
C GLY A 7 15.20 -19.71 -17.03
N ALA A 8 14.12 -19.18 -16.45
CA ALA A 8 13.43 -17.99 -16.93
C ALA A 8 14.06 -16.70 -16.38
N SER A 9 14.17 -15.66 -17.22
CA SER A 9 14.59 -14.30 -16.83
C SER A 9 13.62 -13.25 -17.37
N PHE A 10 13.32 -12.23 -16.56
CA PHE A 10 12.48 -11.09 -16.96
C PHE A 10 13.29 -9.87 -17.44
N ALA A 11 14.61 -10.00 -17.58
CA ALA A 11 15.44 -8.92 -18.08
C ALA A 11 15.26 -8.74 -19.60
N GLY A 12 14.58 -7.68 -20.03
CA GLY A 12 14.66 -7.16 -21.41
C GLY A 12 13.44 -7.32 -22.32
N SER A 13 12.41 -8.08 -21.95
CA SER A 13 11.16 -8.17 -22.73
C SER A 13 10.08 -7.25 -22.16
N GLN A 14 9.38 -6.51 -23.03
CA GLN A 14 8.14 -5.82 -22.65
C GLN A 14 7.22 -6.81 -21.94
N ALA A 15 6.64 -6.35 -20.83
CA ALA A 15 5.67 -7.07 -20.00
C ALA A 15 4.36 -7.34 -20.76
N GLU A 16 4.41 -8.15 -21.82
CA GLU A 16 3.27 -8.99 -22.16
C GLU A 16 3.12 -9.98 -21.01
N SER A 17 1.89 -10.14 -20.52
CA SER A 17 1.53 -10.96 -19.37
C SER A 17 1.91 -12.43 -19.60
N ARG A 18 3.18 -12.78 -19.39
CA ARG A 18 3.58 -14.17 -19.25
C ARG A 18 3.04 -14.65 -17.91
N ASP A 19 2.27 -15.74 -17.99
CA ASP A 19 1.56 -16.38 -16.89
C ASP A 19 2.55 -16.83 -15.81
N PHE A 20 2.65 -16.04 -14.74
CA PHE A 20 3.55 -16.33 -13.62
C PHE A 20 3.18 -17.65 -12.95
N ASP A 21 1.88 -17.93 -12.83
CA ASP A 21 1.34 -19.16 -12.28
C ASP A 21 1.76 -20.35 -13.16
N GLY A 22 1.77 -20.16 -14.48
CA GLY A 22 2.33 -21.11 -15.44
C GLY A 22 3.81 -21.43 -15.21
N ILE A 23 4.65 -20.44 -14.86
CA ILE A 23 6.08 -20.67 -14.54
C ILE A 23 6.23 -21.44 -13.23
N VAL A 24 5.42 -21.12 -12.22
CA VAL A 24 5.41 -21.83 -10.94
C VAL A 24 5.05 -23.30 -11.16
N MET A 25 3.98 -23.56 -11.91
CA MET A 25 3.54 -24.91 -12.20
C MET A 25 4.52 -25.67 -13.10
N GLU A 26 5.21 -25.01 -14.04
CA GLU A 26 6.28 -25.64 -14.80
C GLU A 26 7.42 -26.14 -13.90
N ALA A 27 7.83 -25.33 -12.91
CA ALA A 27 8.83 -25.75 -11.94
C ALA A 27 8.36 -26.97 -11.13
N VAL A 28 7.08 -27.01 -10.73
CA VAL A 28 6.47 -28.15 -10.03
C VAL A 28 6.57 -29.42 -10.88
N ARG A 29 6.22 -29.34 -12.17
CA ARG A 29 6.26 -30.50 -13.09
C ARG A 29 7.67 -31.06 -13.25
N GLN A 30 8.67 -30.20 -13.37
CA GLN A 30 10.08 -30.62 -13.46
C GLN A 30 10.58 -31.25 -12.16
N LEU A 31 10.20 -30.71 -11.00
CA LEU A 31 10.57 -31.28 -9.70
C LEU A 31 9.90 -32.63 -9.41
N ASN A 32 8.68 -32.82 -9.91
CA ASN A 32 7.96 -34.09 -9.82
C ASN A 32 8.40 -35.11 -10.89
N GLY A 33 9.20 -34.69 -11.87
CA GLY A 33 9.65 -35.53 -12.99
C GLY A 33 8.51 -36.03 -13.87
N GLU A 34 7.50 -35.20 -14.14
CA GLU A 34 6.37 -35.58 -14.99
C GLU A 34 6.86 -36.02 -16.38
N GLY A 35 6.54 -37.27 -16.76
CA GLY A 35 6.96 -37.86 -18.03
C GLY A 35 8.34 -38.53 -18.02
N LEU A 36 9.01 -38.60 -16.87
CA LEU A 36 10.30 -39.30 -16.69
C LEU A 36 10.14 -40.62 -15.92
N SER A 37 11.13 -41.51 -16.05
CA SER A 37 11.24 -42.66 -15.14
C SER A 37 11.62 -42.20 -13.73
N LYS A 38 11.39 -43.06 -12.72
CA LYS A 38 11.69 -42.73 -11.31
C LYS A 38 13.16 -42.30 -11.10
N ALA A 39 14.11 -43.00 -11.71
CA ALA A 39 15.53 -42.69 -11.58
C ALA A 39 15.91 -41.36 -12.25
N GLU A 40 15.33 -41.06 -13.41
CA GLU A 40 15.55 -39.79 -14.12
C GLU A 40 14.93 -38.61 -13.35
N ALA A 41 13.73 -38.79 -12.78
CA ALA A 41 13.07 -37.79 -11.95
C ALA A 41 13.89 -37.47 -10.69
N GLU A 42 14.40 -38.50 -10.00
CA GLU A 42 15.26 -38.33 -8.83
C GLU A 42 16.55 -37.57 -9.17
N ALA A 43 17.25 -37.95 -10.25
CA ALA A 43 18.46 -37.27 -10.70
C ALA A 43 18.22 -35.82 -11.16
N GLN A 44 17.10 -35.57 -11.85
CA GLN A 44 16.71 -34.21 -12.26
C GLN A 44 16.43 -33.35 -11.03
N ARG A 45 15.64 -33.86 -10.08
CA ARG A 45 15.35 -33.14 -8.84
C ARG A 45 16.63 -32.84 -8.10
N GLU A 46 17.50 -33.83 -7.87
CA GLU A 46 18.78 -33.65 -7.17
C GLU A 46 19.63 -32.54 -7.81
N THR A 47 19.65 -32.48 -9.16
CA THR A 47 20.33 -31.42 -9.90
C THR A 47 19.67 -30.05 -9.69
N LEU A 48 18.34 -29.97 -9.74
CA LEU A 48 17.57 -28.73 -9.62
C LEU A 48 17.64 -28.10 -8.23
N ILE A 49 17.60 -28.94 -7.19
CA ILE A 49 17.65 -28.50 -5.78
C ILE A 49 19.04 -28.67 -5.16
N GLN A 50 20.07 -28.91 -5.97
CA GLN A 50 21.44 -29.09 -5.49
C GLN A 50 21.89 -27.89 -4.64
N GLY A 51 22.43 -28.18 -3.46
CA GLY A 51 22.93 -27.17 -2.52
C GLY A 51 21.85 -26.55 -1.62
N TYR A 52 20.57 -26.86 -1.82
CA TYR A 52 19.52 -26.50 -0.88
C TYR A 52 19.38 -27.61 0.17
N ARG A 53 19.44 -27.22 1.45
CA ARG A 53 19.19 -28.13 2.59
C ARG A 53 18.05 -27.66 3.50
N TRP A 54 17.86 -26.34 3.53
CA TRP A 54 16.88 -25.67 4.39
C TRP A 54 16.06 -24.71 3.55
N ILE A 55 14.75 -24.72 3.75
CA ILE A 55 13.81 -23.80 3.10
C ILE A 55 13.11 -23.00 4.19
N LEU A 56 13.22 -21.68 4.09
CA LEU A 56 12.49 -20.75 4.93
C LEU A 56 11.37 -20.12 4.10
N VAL A 57 10.12 -20.26 4.55
CA VAL A 57 8.97 -19.63 3.91
C VAL A 57 8.33 -18.66 4.88
N ASP A 58 8.50 -17.37 4.62
CA ASP A 58 7.77 -16.30 5.29
C ASP A 58 6.38 -16.11 4.66
N GLU A 59 5.47 -15.49 5.38
CA GLU A 59 4.10 -15.20 4.91
C GLU A 59 3.30 -16.43 4.38
N TYR A 60 3.65 -17.66 4.79
CA TYR A 60 2.93 -18.92 4.56
C TYR A 60 1.39 -18.91 4.71
N ARG A 61 0.77 -17.92 5.38
CA ARG A 61 -0.71 -17.83 5.43
C ARG A 61 -1.30 -17.26 4.15
N ASP A 62 -0.51 -16.58 3.34
CA ASP A 62 -0.93 -15.90 2.13
C ASP A 62 -0.63 -16.70 0.85
N ILE A 63 -0.14 -17.94 0.97
CA ILE A 63 0.20 -18.76 -0.20
C ILE A 63 -1.05 -19.29 -0.89
N GLY A 64 -1.02 -19.32 -2.22
CA GLY A 64 -2.01 -19.95 -3.07
C GLY A 64 -1.69 -21.43 -3.32
N PRO A 65 -2.57 -22.13 -4.05
CA PRO A 65 -2.38 -23.54 -4.43
C PRO A 65 -1.08 -23.80 -5.20
N GLU A 66 -0.71 -22.89 -6.10
CA GLU A 66 0.47 -23.00 -6.96
C GLU A 66 1.76 -22.87 -6.15
N GLU A 67 1.87 -21.88 -5.25
CA GLU A 67 3.04 -21.76 -4.39
C GLU A 67 3.14 -22.92 -3.40
N TYR A 68 2.01 -23.39 -2.87
CA TYR A 68 1.98 -24.55 -1.99
C TYR A 68 2.48 -25.82 -2.71
N ALA A 69 2.04 -26.05 -3.95
CA ALA A 69 2.50 -27.17 -4.76
C ALA A 69 4.02 -27.10 -5.00
N LEU A 70 4.55 -25.91 -5.28
CA LEU A 70 5.99 -25.71 -5.43
C LEU A 70 6.75 -26.02 -4.13
N ILE A 71 6.29 -25.50 -2.99
CA ILE A 71 6.93 -25.75 -1.69
C ILE A 71 6.91 -27.25 -1.37
N ALA A 72 5.79 -27.93 -1.61
CA ALA A 72 5.67 -29.37 -1.39
C ALA A 72 6.61 -30.20 -2.28
N ALA A 73 6.71 -29.85 -3.56
CA ALA A 73 7.61 -30.51 -4.52
C ALA A 73 9.09 -30.31 -4.16
N VAL A 74 9.47 -29.07 -3.80
CA VAL A 74 10.84 -28.80 -3.36
C VAL A 74 11.14 -29.52 -2.05
N ALA A 75 10.27 -29.41 -1.04
CA ALA A 75 10.46 -30.09 0.25
C ALA A 75 10.56 -31.62 0.13
N GLY A 76 10.08 -32.20 -0.98
CA GLY A 76 10.11 -33.64 -1.21
C GLY A 76 8.99 -34.36 -0.45
N ARG A 77 7.83 -33.71 -0.30
CA ARG A 77 6.73 -34.24 0.53
C ARG A 77 6.26 -35.64 0.11
N THR A 78 6.28 -35.93 -1.19
CA THR A 78 5.86 -37.21 -1.78
C THR A 78 6.98 -38.24 -1.86
N ILE A 79 8.19 -37.92 -1.37
CA ILE A 79 9.33 -38.83 -1.37
C ILE A 79 9.29 -39.67 -0.09
N ASP A 80 9.50 -40.98 -0.21
CA ASP A 80 9.49 -41.89 0.93
C ASP A 80 10.79 -41.83 1.73
N ASP A 81 11.92 -41.56 1.07
CA ASP A 81 13.24 -41.43 1.69
C ASP A 81 13.37 -40.08 2.43
N GLU A 82 13.54 -40.14 3.75
CA GLU A 82 13.69 -38.97 4.61
C GLU A 82 15.01 -38.23 4.35
N ASP A 83 16.09 -38.92 3.93
CA ASP A 83 17.39 -38.27 3.69
C ASP A 83 17.37 -37.39 2.42
N MET A 84 16.41 -37.61 1.52
CA MET A 84 16.18 -36.82 0.32
C MET A 84 15.23 -35.63 0.51
N LYS A 85 14.62 -35.51 1.70
CA LYS A 85 13.72 -34.40 2.04
C LYS A 85 14.52 -33.18 2.51
N LEU A 86 14.03 -31.99 2.16
CA LEU A 86 14.57 -30.76 2.73
C LEU A 86 13.88 -30.43 4.04
N SER A 87 14.64 -29.81 4.94
CA SER A 87 14.08 -29.24 6.15
C SER A 87 13.33 -27.95 5.83
N LEU A 88 12.06 -27.90 6.20
CA LEU A 88 11.15 -26.78 5.92
C LEU A 88 10.82 -26.03 7.23
N PHE A 89 10.99 -24.72 7.22
CA PHE A 89 10.59 -23.82 8.29
C PHE A 89 9.62 -22.78 7.72
N ALA A 90 8.37 -22.81 8.19
CA ALA A 90 7.35 -21.84 7.81
C ALA A 90 7.06 -20.91 8.99
N VAL A 91 7.13 -19.61 8.76
CA VAL A 91 6.73 -18.59 9.73
C VAL A 91 5.32 -18.20 9.40
N GLY A 92 4.40 -18.08 10.39
CA GLY A 92 3.12 -17.44 10.13
C GLY A 92 2.07 -17.09 11.15
N ASP A 93 1.10 -16.28 10.71
CA ASP A 93 -0.02 -15.78 11.51
C ASP A 93 -1.36 -15.86 10.76
N ASP A 94 -2.24 -16.77 11.19
CA ASP A 94 -3.58 -16.98 10.64
C ASP A 94 -4.56 -15.83 10.93
N ASP A 95 -4.38 -15.11 12.05
CA ASP A 95 -5.18 -13.94 12.41
C ASP A 95 -4.96 -12.78 11.43
N GLN A 96 -3.88 -12.81 10.63
CA GLN A 96 -3.54 -11.81 9.61
C GLN A 96 -3.81 -12.28 8.17
N ASN A 97 -4.47 -13.42 7.97
CA ASN A 97 -4.91 -13.84 6.64
C ASN A 97 -6.10 -12.99 6.17
N ILE A 98 -5.85 -12.11 5.18
CA ILE A 98 -6.83 -11.19 4.61
C ILE A 98 -6.87 -11.21 3.07
N TYR A 99 -6.07 -12.06 2.43
CA TYR A 99 -5.97 -12.15 0.96
C TYR A 99 -6.69 -13.38 0.37
N ALA A 100 -7.63 -13.98 1.10
CA ALA A 100 -8.41 -15.12 0.60
C ALA A 100 -9.14 -14.81 -0.72
N PHE A 101 -9.54 -13.55 -0.94
CA PHE A 101 -10.14 -13.10 -2.20
C PHE A 101 -9.20 -13.17 -3.41
N ALA A 102 -7.87 -13.21 -3.18
CA ALA A 102 -6.83 -13.26 -4.20
C ALA A 102 -6.35 -14.70 -4.49
N GLY A 103 -6.98 -15.71 -3.89
CA GLY A 103 -6.63 -17.13 -4.08
C GLY A 103 -5.81 -17.75 -2.96
N ALA A 104 -5.31 -16.95 -2.01
CA ALA A 104 -4.60 -17.44 -0.84
C ALA A 104 -5.47 -18.31 0.06
N SER A 105 -4.91 -19.37 0.65
CA SER A 105 -5.65 -20.31 1.48
C SER A 105 -5.00 -20.51 2.85
N VAL A 106 -5.69 -20.05 3.90
CA VAL A 106 -5.30 -20.30 5.30
C VAL A 106 -5.27 -21.79 5.65
N LYS A 107 -5.89 -22.65 4.84
CA LYS A 107 -5.90 -24.10 5.06
C LYS A 107 -4.47 -24.67 5.07
N PHE A 108 -3.57 -24.14 4.24
CA PHE A 108 -2.22 -24.66 4.12
C PHE A 108 -1.40 -24.47 5.40
N ILE A 109 -1.50 -23.29 6.04
CA ILE A 109 -0.79 -23.07 7.32
C ILE A 109 -1.38 -23.92 8.44
N ARG A 110 -2.70 -24.12 8.46
CA ARG A 110 -3.37 -24.97 9.44
C ARG A 110 -3.06 -26.45 9.28
N GLN A 111 -2.79 -26.91 8.05
CA GLN A 111 -2.42 -28.29 7.74
C GLN A 111 -0.92 -28.55 7.87
N PHE A 112 -0.10 -27.51 8.06
CA PHE A 112 1.36 -27.63 8.05
C PHE A 112 1.90 -28.67 9.04
N GLU A 113 1.36 -28.69 10.26
CA GLU A 113 1.71 -29.68 11.29
C GLU A 113 1.42 -31.12 10.82
N GLN A 114 0.28 -31.33 10.16
CA GLN A 114 -0.11 -32.65 9.64
C GLN A 114 0.73 -33.03 8.41
N ASP A 115 0.98 -32.08 7.53
CA ASP A 115 1.66 -32.28 6.25
C ASP A 115 3.14 -32.63 6.43
N TYR A 116 3.80 -32.01 7.41
CA TYR A 116 5.25 -32.11 7.61
C TYR A 116 5.65 -32.64 8.99
N ARG A 117 4.68 -33.11 9.80
CA ARG A 117 4.89 -33.54 11.21
C ARG A 117 5.64 -32.49 12.02
N ALA A 118 5.38 -31.22 11.71
CA ALA A 118 6.07 -30.08 12.29
C ALA A 118 5.60 -29.83 13.73
N LYS A 119 6.46 -29.19 14.53
CA LYS A 119 6.12 -28.72 15.88
C LYS A 119 5.87 -27.21 15.82
N PRO A 120 4.68 -26.72 16.21
CA PRO A 120 4.42 -25.28 16.23
C PRO A 120 5.16 -24.61 17.38
N GLU A 121 5.70 -23.42 17.12
CA GLU A 121 6.27 -22.53 18.13
C GLU A 121 5.60 -21.16 18.01
N PHE A 122 5.06 -20.65 19.12
CA PHE A 122 4.26 -19.43 19.12
C PHE A 122 5.06 -18.22 19.60
N LEU A 123 5.27 -17.26 18.70
CA LEU A 123 5.89 -15.98 19.03
C LEU A 123 4.83 -14.98 19.50
N ILE A 124 4.57 -14.97 20.81
CA ILE A 124 3.51 -14.14 21.42
C ILE A 124 3.98 -12.75 21.88
N GLU A 125 5.29 -12.49 21.88
CA GLU A 125 5.83 -11.22 22.36
C GLU A 125 5.81 -10.17 21.25
N ASN A 126 5.05 -9.11 21.47
CA ASN A 126 4.98 -7.97 20.58
C ASN A 126 5.96 -6.89 21.03
N TYR A 127 6.83 -6.50 20.10
CA TYR A 127 7.86 -5.47 20.26
C TYR A 127 7.46 -4.11 19.65
N ARG A 128 6.27 -4.05 19.05
CA ARG A 128 5.83 -2.94 18.19
C ARG A 128 4.87 -1.98 18.90
N SER A 129 3.75 -2.50 19.36
CA SER A 129 2.59 -1.74 19.83
C SER A 129 2.61 -1.53 21.34
N THR A 130 1.84 -0.55 21.83
CA THR A 130 1.59 -0.36 23.26
C THR A 130 0.71 -1.47 23.84
N ARG A 131 0.76 -1.66 25.16
CA ARG A 131 -0.02 -2.69 25.84
C ARG A 131 -1.52 -2.52 25.61
N HIS A 132 -2.04 -1.29 25.69
CA HIS A 132 -3.46 -1.03 25.48
C HIS A 132 -3.95 -1.39 24.06
N ILE A 133 -3.14 -1.14 23.03
CA ILE A 133 -3.45 -1.52 21.64
C ILE A 133 -3.46 -3.05 21.52
N ILE A 134 -2.47 -3.73 22.09
CA ILE A 134 -2.37 -5.19 22.07
C ILE A 134 -3.59 -5.82 22.75
N GLU A 135 -3.92 -5.38 23.97
CA GLU A 135 -5.07 -5.87 24.74
C GLU A 135 -6.39 -5.64 23.97
N ALA A 136 -6.58 -4.46 23.37
CA ALA A 136 -7.81 -4.16 22.62
C ALA A 136 -7.91 -5.02 21.36
N SER A 137 -6.79 -5.24 20.68
CA SER A 137 -6.72 -6.07 19.47
C SER A 137 -6.98 -7.55 19.80
N ASN A 138 -6.44 -8.05 20.92
CA ASN A 138 -6.73 -9.40 21.40
C ASN A 138 -8.22 -9.61 21.67
N THR A 139 -8.91 -8.64 22.29
CA THR A 139 -10.35 -8.74 22.50
C THR A 139 -11.13 -8.80 21.19
N VAL A 140 -10.71 -8.05 20.17
CA VAL A 140 -11.34 -8.08 18.84
C VAL A 140 -11.19 -9.46 18.20
N ILE A 141 -9.99 -10.04 18.19
CA ILE A 141 -9.72 -11.29 17.48
C ILE A 141 -10.18 -12.52 18.27
N ALA A 142 -10.31 -12.45 19.59
CA ALA A 142 -10.79 -13.54 20.44
C ALA A 142 -12.16 -14.11 20.01
N GLY A 143 -12.99 -13.32 19.31
CA GLY A 143 -14.26 -13.77 18.78
C GLY A 143 -14.20 -14.58 17.48
N ALA A 144 -13.03 -14.85 16.91
CA ALA A 144 -12.88 -15.71 15.73
C ALA A 144 -12.79 -17.20 16.13
N VAL A 145 -13.44 -18.08 15.36
CA VAL A 145 -13.74 -19.46 15.77
C VAL A 145 -12.57 -20.43 15.51
N GLU A 146 -11.87 -20.27 14.39
CA GLU A 146 -10.84 -21.22 13.94
C GLU A 146 -9.43 -20.62 14.01
N ARG A 147 -8.98 -20.26 15.22
CA ARG A 147 -7.65 -19.68 15.43
C ARG A 147 -6.63 -20.74 15.81
N MET A 148 -5.45 -20.69 15.21
CA MET A 148 -4.31 -21.54 15.62
C MET A 148 -3.74 -21.09 16.97
N LYS A 149 -3.84 -19.79 17.29
CA LYS A 149 -3.31 -19.18 18.52
C LYS A 149 -4.28 -19.16 19.71
N LEU A 150 -5.21 -20.11 19.80
CA LEU A 150 -6.10 -20.21 20.96
C LEU A 150 -5.29 -20.47 22.24
N GLY A 151 -5.46 -19.62 23.26
CA GLY A 151 -4.67 -19.68 24.49
C GLY A 151 -3.27 -19.06 24.40
N HIS A 152 -2.87 -18.54 23.23
CA HIS A 152 -1.57 -17.93 22.97
C HIS A 152 -1.73 -16.44 22.60
N ASP A 153 -2.38 -15.68 23.50
CA ASP A 153 -2.62 -14.26 23.29
C ASP A 153 -1.32 -13.46 23.20
N ILE A 154 -1.32 -12.47 22.31
CA ILE A 154 -0.16 -11.59 22.12
C ILE A 154 0.01 -10.73 23.37
N THR A 155 1.23 -10.61 23.85
CA THR A 155 1.58 -9.80 25.02
C THR A 155 2.67 -8.81 24.68
N ILE A 156 2.74 -7.70 25.41
CA ILE A 156 3.89 -6.80 25.31
C ILE A 156 5.16 -7.53 25.75
N ASP A 157 6.28 -7.28 25.06
CA ASP A 157 7.54 -7.95 25.38
C ASP A 157 7.95 -7.83 26.86
N ARG A 158 8.70 -8.83 27.33
CA ARG A 158 9.06 -8.97 28.75
C ARG A 158 9.79 -7.75 29.31
N LYS A 159 10.58 -7.04 28.50
CA LYS A 159 11.37 -5.88 28.95
C LYS A 159 10.44 -4.70 29.22
N ARG A 160 9.51 -4.41 28.30
CA ARG A 160 8.53 -3.32 28.45
C ARG A 160 7.46 -3.62 29.49
N ARG A 161 7.09 -4.89 29.71
CA ARG A 161 6.04 -5.28 30.68
C ARG A 161 6.27 -4.76 32.10
N LYS A 162 7.53 -4.66 32.55
CA LYS A 162 7.88 -4.20 33.91
C LYS A 162 8.07 -2.68 34.01
N ASN A 163 8.49 -2.05 32.92
CA ASN A 163 9.10 -0.73 32.96
C ASN A 163 8.34 0.31 32.12
N SER A 164 7.29 -0.08 31.41
CA SER A 164 6.54 0.81 30.53
C SER A 164 5.07 0.94 30.96
N PRO A 165 4.54 2.18 31.01
CA PRO A 165 3.10 2.41 31.15
C PRO A 165 2.31 1.70 30.05
N GLY A 166 1.04 1.37 30.32
CA GLY A 166 0.17 0.64 29.40
C GLY A 166 -0.07 1.38 28.08
N GLY A 167 -0.21 2.70 28.16
CA GLY A 167 -0.34 3.62 27.04
C GLY A 167 0.99 4.11 26.46
N GLY A 168 2.13 3.62 26.95
CA GLY A 168 3.46 4.10 26.57
C GLY A 168 3.63 5.60 26.85
N VAL A 169 4.33 6.31 25.97
CA VAL A 169 4.63 7.75 26.14
C VAL A 169 3.36 8.60 26.29
N LEU A 170 2.26 8.19 25.64
CA LEU A 170 1.00 8.92 25.68
C LEU A 170 0.26 8.81 27.02
N GLU A 171 0.61 7.86 27.89
CA GLU A 171 -0.02 7.78 29.21
C GLU A 171 0.23 9.03 30.05
N ALA A 172 1.43 9.61 29.93
CA ALA A 172 1.81 10.85 30.60
C ALA A 172 1.49 12.11 29.77
N CYS A 173 1.59 12.04 28.44
CA CYS A 173 1.50 13.24 27.59
C CYS A 173 0.07 13.56 27.10
N ASP A 174 -0.84 12.58 27.05
CA ASP A 174 -2.23 12.79 26.63
C ASP A 174 -3.15 12.84 27.86
N PRO A 175 -3.59 14.04 28.30
CA PRO A 175 -4.43 14.20 29.49
C PRO A 175 -5.86 13.68 29.29
N VAL A 176 -6.24 13.33 28.06
CA VAL A 176 -7.57 12.80 27.75
C VAL A 176 -7.49 11.28 27.59
N GLY A 177 -6.65 10.84 26.66
CA GLY A 177 -6.59 9.43 26.29
C GLY A 177 -5.79 8.57 27.24
N HIS A 178 -4.73 9.12 27.85
CA HIS A 178 -3.72 8.37 28.60
C HIS A 178 -3.19 7.14 27.81
N GLY A 179 -3.05 7.28 26.49
CA GLY A 179 -2.60 6.21 25.59
C GLY A 179 -3.54 5.00 25.45
N ARG A 180 -4.79 5.08 25.96
CA ARG A 180 -5.85 4.09 25.71
C ARG A 180 -6.37 4.20 24.29
N VAL A 181 -6.86 3.08 23.75
CA VAL A 181 -7.51 3.06 22.43
C VAL A 181 -8.78 3.90 22.47
N GLN A 182 -8.89 4.89 21.60
CA GLN A 182 -9.99 5.85 21.60
C GLN A 182 -11.13 5.36 20.72
N LEU A 183 -12.33 5.16 21.28
CA LEU A 183 -13.57 5.01 20.51
C LEU A 183 -14.23 6.38 20.38
N LEU A 184 -13.96 7.08 19.29
CA LEU A 184 -14.44 8.45 19.07
C LEU A 184 -15.81 8.43 18.39
N GLN A 185 -16.82 8.84 19.15
CA GLN A 185 -18.18 9.01 18.66
C GLN A 185 -18.29 10.28 17.83
N CYS A 186 -18.63 10.14 16.55
CA CYS A 186 -18.89 11.26 15.64
C CYS A 186 -20.31 11.17 15.05
N PRO A 187 -20.90 12.30 14.63
CA PRO A 187 -22.12 12.30 13.85
C PRO A 187 -21.99 11.45 12.58
N PRO A 188 -23.11 10.93 12.04
CA PRO A 188 -23.08 10.14 10.83
C PRO A 188 -22.61 10.95 9.61
N GLY A 189 -21.97 10.25 8.68
CA GLY A 189 -21.52 10.81 7.41
C GLY A 189 -19.99 10.84 7.26
N ASP A 190 -19.52 10.51 6.04
CA ASP A 190 -18.09 10.41 5.73
C ASP A 190 -17.34 11.74 5.98
N ARG A 191 -18.01 12.90 5.78
CA ARG A 191 -17.43 14.22 6.04
C ARG A 191 -17.17 14.47 7.51
N MET A 192 -18.16 14.26 8.39
CA MET A 192 -17.96 14.51 9.82
C MET A 192 -16.95 13.56 10.44
N GLN A 193 -16.92 12.34 9.93
CA GLN A 193 -15.95 11.37 10.34
C GLN A 193 -14.51 11.74 9.92
N ALA A 194 -14.33 12.25 8.70
CA ALA A 194 -13.06 12.75 8.23
C ALA A 194 -12.53 13.90 9.10
N VAL A 195 -13.42 14.81 9.49
CA VAL A 195 -13.10 15.93 10.36
C VAL A 195 -12.67 15.43 11.74
N ALA A 196 -13.47 14.55 12.36
CA ALA A 196 -13.12 13.94 13.64
C ALA A 196 -11.74 13.24 13.60
N ALA A 197 -11.48 12.48 12.54
CA ALA A 197 -10.26 11.71 12.40
C ALA A 197 -9.02 12.62 12.28
N VAL A 198 -9.09 13.65 11.43
CA VAL A 198 -7.96 14.57 11.22
C VAL A 198 -7.77 15.47 12.45
N SER A 199 -8.85 15.98 13.05
CA SER A 199 -8.79 16.79 14.27
C SER A 199 -8.17 16.02 15.43
N GLU A 200 -8.43 14.72 15.55
CA GLU A 200 -7.78 13.91 16.58
C GLU A 200 -6.28 13.76 16.33
N LEU A 201 -5.84 13.54 15.09
CA LEU A 201 -4.40 13.50 14.77
C LEU A 201 -3.73 14.86 15.00
N GLN A 202 -4.40 15.97 14.68
CA GLN A 202 -3.89 17.31 14.98
C GLN A 202 -3.73 17.54 16.49
N ARG A 203 -4.73 17.14 17.29
CA ARG A 203 -4.63 17.21 18.76
C ARG A 203 -3.43 16.42 19.27
N LEU A 204 -3.20 15.22 18.75
CA LEU A 204 -2.03 14.42 19.13
C LEU A 204 -0.71 15.06 18.67
N ALA A 205 -0.70 15.70 17.51
CA ALA A 205 0.45 16.45 16.99
C ALA A 205 0.81 17.64 17.89
N GLU A 206 -0.18 18.38 18.39
CA GLU A 206 0.01 19.52 19.29
C GLU A 206 0.60 19.10 20.65
N LEU A 207 0.30 17.89 21.11
CA LEU A 207 0.81 17.36 22.38
C LEU A 207 2.25 16.85 22.29
N GLN A 208 2.82 16.74 21.08
CA GLN A 208 4.11 16.08 20.86
C GLN A 208 5.09 16.96 20.08
N PRO A 209 6.19 17.43 20.70
CA PRO A 209 7.20 18.28 20.06
C PRO A 209 7.95 17.68 18.85
N GLY A 210 7.72 16.40 18.52
CA GLY A 210 8.39 15.67 17.44
C GLY A 210 7.43 14.92 16.52
N TRP A 211 6.20 15.43 16.34
CA TRP A 211 5.21 14.80 15.48
C TRP A 211 5.72 14.65 14.05
N ASN A 212 5.54 13.47 13.47
CA ASN A 212 5.90 13.18 12.10
C ASN A 212 4.72 12.59 11.33
N TRP A 213 4.14 13.38 10.43
CA TRP A 213 3.03 12.96 9.58
C TRP A 213 3.36 11.74 8.70
N SER A 214 4.63 11.51 8.35
CA SER A 214 5.03 10.33 7.58
C SER A 214 4.97 9.01 8.35
N ARG A 215 4.67 9.06 9.65
CA ARG A 215 4.47 7.88 10.50
C ARG A 215 3.02 7.76 10.95
N THR A 216 2.09 8.42 10.24
CA THR A 216 0.67 8.47 10.58
C THR A 216 -0.18 7.91 9.46
N ALA A 217 -1.29 7.26 9.79
CA ALA A 217 -2.22 6.76 8.78
C ALA A 217 -3.68 6.90 9.18
N ILE A 218 -4.54 7.09 8.18
CA ILE A 218 -5.98 6.90 8.31
C ILE A 218 -6.39 5.71 7.43
N ILE A 219 -6.94 4.69 8.09
CA ILE A 219 -7.33 3.42 7.47
C ILE A 219 -8.86 3.37 7.37
N ALA A 220 -9.36 3.02 6.18
CA ALA A 220 -10.79 2.81 5.95
C ALA A 220 -11.07 1.41 5.38
N ARG A 221 -12.35 0.99 5.38
CA ARG A 221 -12.77 -0.18 4.60
C ARG A 221 -12.78 0.14 3.11
N ASN A 222 -13.23 1.34 2.73
CA ASN A 222 -13.47 1.73 1.34
C ASN A 222 -12.79 3.05 0.96
N TRP A 223 -12.25 3.11 -0.26
CA TRP A 223 -11.59 4.31 -0.81
C TRP A 223 -12.45 5.58 -0.79
N ARG A 224 -13.76 5.43 -1.00
CA ARG A 224 -14.72 6.55 -1.02
C ARG A 224 -14.66 7.39 0.26
N GLN A 225 -14.41 6.74 1.41
CA GLN A 225 -14.41 7.39 2.73
C GLN A 225 -13.15 8.24 2.95
N LEU A 226 -12.09 8.01 2.18
CA LEU A 226 -10.82 8.72 2.32
C LEU A 226 -10.77 10.04 1.54
N ALA A 227 -11.64 10.23 0.54
CA ALA A 227 -11.66 11.48 -0.23
C ALA A 227 -12.00 12.71 0.63
N PRO A 228 -13.02 12.67 1.53
CA PRO A 228 -13.26 13.76 2.48
C PRO A 228 -12.10 13.99 3.46
N VAL A 229 -11.42 12.91 3.88
CA VAL A 229 -10.24 12.99 4.76
C VAL A 229 -9.13 13.79 4.09
N ARG A 230 -8.79 13.45 2.85
CA ARG A 230 -7.79 14.17 2.08
C ARG A 230 -8.16 15.65 1.92
N ALA A 231 -9.40 15.93 1.52
CA ALA A 231 -9.87 17.29 1.31
C ALA A 231 -9.75 18.16 2.57
N PHE A 232 -10.07 17.60 3.73
CA PHE A 232 -9.97 18.32 4.99
C PHE A 232 -8.52 18.45 5.47
N ALA A 233 -7.72 17.39 5.44
CA ALA A 233 -6.32 17.43 5.84
C ALA A 233 -5.49 18.41 4.98
N GLU A 234 -5.68 18.42 3.66
CA GLU A 234 -5.03 19.40 2.77
C GLU A 234 -5.47 20.84 3.08
N ALA A 235 -6.75 21.05 3.44
CA ALA A 235 -7.24 22.38 3.83
C ALA A 235 -6.62 22.86 5.15
N GLN A 236 -6.17 21.95 6.00
CA GLN A 236 -5.41 22.23 7.22
C GLN A 236 -3.90 22.31 7.00
N GLY A 237 -3.42 22.24 5.74
CA GLY A 237 -2.00 22.28 5.41
C GLY A 237 -1.23 21.01 5.75
N ILE A 238 -1.91 19.90 6.03
CA ILE A 238 -1.27 18.61 6.32
C ILE A 238 -0.86 17.96 4.99
N PRO A 239 0.39 17.47 4.84
CA PRO A 239 0.78 16.70 3.67
C PRO A 239 0.04 15.36 3.67
N VAL A 240 -0.57 14.98 2.54
CA VAL A 240 -1.40 13.77 2.43
C VAL A 240 -0.98 12.94 1.22
N GLU A 241 -0.96 11.63 1.41
CA GLU A 241 -0.71 10.65 0.36
C GLU A 241 -1.81 9.59 0.31
N MET A 242 -2.15 9.15 -0.90
CA MET A 242 -3.16 8.11 -1.12
C MET A 242 -2.46 6.82 -1.57
N ALA A 243 -2.64 5.72 -0.86
CA ALA A 243 -1.95 4.45 -1.18
C ALA A 243 -2.44 3.76 -2.47
N ASN A 244 -3.48 4.28 -3.15
CA ASN A 244 -3.90 3.84 -4.49
C ASN A 244 -3.38 4.74 -5.60
N GLU A 245 -2.72 5.85 -5.29
CA GLU A 245 -2.16 6.74 -6.29
C GLU A 245 -0.77 6.24 -6.68
N SER A 246 -0.64 5.78 -7.93
CA SER A 246 0.65 5.47 -8.51
C SER A 246 1.23 6.73 -9.14
N LEU A 247 2.18 7.37 -8.46
CA LEU A 247 2.97 8.42 -9.10
C LEU A 247 3.74 7.81 -10.30
N PRO A 248 3.96 8.53 -11.41
CA PRO A 248 4.79 8.04 -12.50
C PRO A 248 6.21 7.77 -12.00
N SER A 249 6.86 6.70 -12.48
CA SER A 249 8.25 6.33 -12.12
C SER A 249 9.14 7.56 -12.06
N LEU A 250 9.84 7.78 -10.93
CA LEU A 250 10.77 8.91 -10.80
C LEU A 250 11.77 8.88 -11.96
N TRP A 251 12.24 7.68 -12.33
CA TRP A 251 13.05 7.42 -13.52
C TRP A 251 12.44 7.87 -14.86
N ARG A 252 11.10 7.86 -14.97
CA ARG A 252 10.36 8.28 -16.17
C ARG A 252 9.94 9.74 -16.13
N LEU A 253 10.16 10.47 -15.04
CA LEU A 253 9.83 11.89 -14.97
C LEU A 253 10.73 12.69 -15.90
N ARG A 254 10.16 13.77 -16.46
CA ARG A 254 10.88 14.65 -17.39
C ARG A 254 12.14 15.20 -16.75
N GLU A 255 12.06 15.64 -15.50
CA GLU A 255 13.17 16.23 -14.75
C GLU A 255 14.30 15.20 -14.56
N MET A 256 13.98 13.98 -14.13
CA MET A 256 14.99 12.91 -14.01
C MET A 256 15.61 12.56 -15.37
N ARG A 257 14.81 12.49 -16.44
CA ARG A 257 15.33 12.25 -17.79
C ARG A 257 16.27 13.36 -18.25
N GLN A 258 15.92 14.62 -17.98
CA GLN A 258 16.79 15.76 -18.28
C GLN A 258 18.09 15.73 -17.47
N PHE A 259 18.03 15.39 -16.19
CA PHE A 259 19.21 15.22 -15.34
C PHE A 259 20.14 14.12 -15.89
N ILE A 260 19.59 12.93 -16.14
CA ILE A 260 20.32 11.79 -16.71
C ILE A 260 20.90 12.13 -18.10
N ASP A 261 20.14 12.81 -18.96
CA ASP A 261 20.62 13.20 -20.29
C ASP A 261 21.75 14.24 -20.21
N ARG A 262 21.73 15.14 -19.21
CA ARG A 262 22.81 16.12 -18.99
C ARG A 262 24.10 15.45 -18.53
N ILE A 263 24.06 14.53 -17.58
CA ILE A 263 25.27 13.81 -17.12
C ILE A 263 25.78 12.85 -18.20
N ARG A 264 24.90 12.30 -19.04
CA ARG A 264 25.27 11.40 -20.16
C ARG A 264 25.89 12.08 -21.37
N ARG A 265 25.96 13.42 -21.42
CA ARG A 265 26.56 14.15 -22.54
C ARG A 265 28.01 13.73 -22.78
N ASP A 266 28.73 13.41 -21.71
CA ASP A 266 30.05 12.79 -21.76
C ASP A 266 30.05 11.54 -20.88
N ARG A 267 29.96 10.37 -21.52
CA ARG A 267 29.88 9.08 -20.83
C ARG A 267 31.20 8.64 -20.21
N THR A 268 32.31 9.27 -20.57
CA THR A 268 33.65 8.88 -20.09
C THR A 268 34.05 9.63 -18.82
N ARG A 269 33.27 10.64 -18.44
CA ARG A 269 33.55 11.48 -17.28
C ARG A 269 33.23 10.75 -15.97
N VAL A 270 34.01 11.08 -14.95
CA VAL A 270 33.70 10.79 -13.55
C VAL A 270 33.16 12.07 -12.91
N LEU A 271 32.08 11.94 -12.13
CA LEU A 271 31.40 13.07 -11.51
C LEU A 271 31.35 12.86 -9.99
N GLY A 272 31.58 13.93 -9.25
CA GLY A 272 31.35 13.99 -7.81
C GLY A 272 30.00 14.61 -7.46
N VAL A 273 29.67 14.65 -6.17
CA VAL A 273 28.42 15.23 -5.65
C VAL A 273 28.23 16.69 -6.10
N THR A 274 29.30 17.49 -6.07
CA THR A 274 29.25 18.90 -6.48
C THR A 274 28.87 19.06 -7.95
N ASP A 275 29.45 18.24 -8.85
CA ASP A 275 29.12 18.26 -10.27
C ASP A 275 27.62 17.95 -10.51
N LEU A 276 27.06 16.99 -9.75
CA LEU A 276 25.66 16.61 -9.85
C LEU A 276 24.72 17.71 -9.33
N LEU A 277 25.09 18.37 -8.23
CA LEU A 277 24.34 19.50 -7.69
C LEU A 277 24.33 20.67 -8.66
N ASP A 278 25.43 20.95 -9.35
CA ASP A 278 25.49 21.99 -10.38
C ASP A 278 24.51 21.70 -11.52
N VAL A 279 24.45 20.43 -11.98
CA VAL A 279 23.49 20.01 -13.01
C VAL A 279 22.04 20.25 -12.57
N VAL A 280 21.70 19.95 -11.31
CA VAL A 280 20.35 20.15 -10.76
C VAL A 280 20.05 21.64 -10.53
N ASN A 281 21.02 22.43 -10.07
CA ASN A 281 20.88 23.87 -9.88
C ASN A 281 20.61 24.60 -11.20
N ASP A 282 21.15 24.09 -12.31
CA ASP A 282 20.87 24.57 -13.68
C ASP A 282 19.52 24.12 -14.24
N MET A 283 18.73 23.35 -13.49
CA MET A 283 17.38 22.93 -13.88
C MET A 283 16.33 23.86 -13.26
N GLN A 284 15.14 23.91 -13.86
CA GLN A 284 14.04 24.67 -13.29
C GLN A 284 13.59 24.04 -11.97
N ARG A 285 13.76 24.76 -10.86
CA ARG A 285 13.34 24.30 -9.53
C ARG A 285 11.85 23.96 -9.48
N ASN A 286 11.56 22.75 -9.03
CA ASN A 286 10.24 22.24 -8.72
C ASN A 286 10.36 21.01 -7.79
N ARG A 287 9.23 20.50 -7.28
CA ARG A 287 9.19 19.33 -6.38
C ARG A 287 9.99 18.10 -6.86
N TRP A 288 10.15 17.90 -8.17
CA TRP A 288 10.84 16.76 -8.74
C TRP A 288 12.35 16.98 -8.83
N THR A 289 12.82 18.22 -8.97
CA THR A 289 14.25 18.53 -8.85
C THR A 289 14.72 18.46 -7.41
N ASP A 290 13.85 18.81 -6.46
CA ASP A 290 14.13 18.67 -5.02
C ASP A 290 14.32 17.18 -4.66
N LEU A 291 13.47 16.31 -5.21
CA LEU A 291 13.63 14.85 -5.12
C LEU A 291 14.96 14.35 -5.69
N ILE A 292 15.40 14.85 -6.84
CA ILE A 292 16.70 14.47 -7.41
C ILE A 292 17.84 14.91 -6.47
N ALA A 293 17.72 16.09 -5.84
CA ALA A 293 18.70 16.56 -4.86
C ALA A 293 18.74 15.67 -3.60
N GLU A 294 17.61 15.16 -3.13
CA GLU A 294 17.57 14.14 -2.07
C GLU A 294 18.33 12.87 -2.49
N GLY A 295 18.16 12.42 -3.74
CA GLY A 295 18.93 11.29 -4.28
C GLY A 295 20.43 11.56 -4.34
N ILE A 296 20.84 12.77 -4.72
CA ILE A 296 22.25 13.19 -4.68
C ILE A 296 22.78 13.18 -3.23
N ALA A 297 21.97 13.62 -2.26
CA ALA A 297 22.35 13.58 -0.85
C ALA A 297 22.50 12.14 -0.33
N ALA A 298 21.64 11.21 -0.75
CA ALA A 298 21.78 9.79 -0.44
C ALA A 298 23.06 9.21 -1.04
N LEU A 299 23.34 9.49 -2.32
CA LEU A 299 24.59 9.10 -2.97
C LEU A 299 25.81 9.65 -2.22
N ALA A 300 25.76 10.90 -1.77
CA ALA A 300 26.85 11.53 -1.02
C ALA A 300 27.18 10.80 0.29
N GLN A 301 26.20 10.17 0.95
CA GLN A 301 26.45 9.33 2.13
C GLN A 301 27.22 8.05 1.78
N GLU A 302 27.04 7.52 0.57
CA GLU A 302 27.70 6.29 0.11
C GLU A 302 29.12 6.56 -0.39
N ILE A 303 29.31 7.61 -1.20
CA ILE A 303 30.59 7.88 -1.88
C ILE A 303 31.46 8.91 -1.17
N GLY A 304 30.90 9.65 -0.20
CA GLY A 304 31.59 10.76 0.48
C GLY A 304 32.04 11.84 -0.51
N THR A 305 33.37 12.03 -0.61
CA THR A 305 33.99 12.96 -1.59
C THR A 305 34.49 12.26 -2.86
N GLY A 306 34.19 10.97 -3.03
CA GLY A 306 34.57 10.18 -4.19
C GLY A 306 33.90 10.66 -5.48
N GLN A 307 34.43 10.18 -6.60
CA GLN A 307 33.84 10.39 -7.92
C GLN A 307 33.42 9.05 -8.52
N VAL A 308 32.32 9.05 -9.26
CA VAL A 308 31.72 7.85 -9.83
C VAL A 308 31.61 8.00 -11.34
N SER A 309 31.76 6.91 -12.07
CA SER A 309 31.59 6.91 -13.52
C SER A 309 30.14 7.22 -13.90
N VAL A 310 29.92 7.89 -15.04
CA VAL A 310 28.55 8.19 -15.52
C VAL A 310 27.69 6.92 -15.70
N PRO A 311 28.19 5.78 -16.23
CA PRO A 311 27.43 4.54 -16.27
C PRO A 311 26.93 4.07 -14.91
N ASP A 312 27.81 4.04 -13.90
CA ASP A 312 27.46 3.58 -12.55
C ASP A 312 26.48 4.56 -11.87
N LEU A 313 26.64 5.87 -12.08
CA LEU A 313 25.69 6.88 -11.60
C LEU A 313 24.29 6.66 -12.18
N VAL A 314 24.20 6.38 -13.47
CA VAL A 314 22.92 6.10 -14.12
C VAL A 314 22.27 4.85 -13.53
N GLU A 315 23.03 3.78 -13.36
CA GLU A 315 22.53 2.54 -12.75
C GLU A 315 22.04 2.80 -11.33
N TRP A 316 22.87 3.45 -10.51
CA TRP A 316 22.56 3.85 -9.14
C TRP A 316 21.28 4.68 -9.06
N PHE A 317 21.15 5.76 -9.85
CA PHE A 317 19.92 6.55 -9.87
C PHE A 317 18.71 5.75 -10.40
N GLY A 318 18.94 4.73 -11.23
CA GLY A 318 17.91 3.82 -11.72
C GLY A 318 17.37 2.90 -10.63
N GLU A 319 18.24 2.40 -9.76
CA GLU A 319 17.89 1.61 -8.58
C GLU A 319 17.27 2.48 -7.50
N TRP A 320 17.95 3.56 -7.12
CA TRP A 320 17.44 4.52 -6.15
C TRP A 320 16.07 5.07 -6.56
N ALA A 321 15.82 5.39 -7.84
CA ALA A 321 14.52 5.87 -8.29
C ALA A 321 13.39 4.82 -8.22
N ARG A 322 13.72 3.52 -8.13
CA ARG A 322 12.73 2.48 -7.84
C ARG A 322 12.38 2.48 -6.35
N ASP A 323 13.37 2.67 -5.49
CA ASP A 323 13.24 2.54 -4.04
C ASP A 323 12.76 3.82 -3.35
N ALA A 324 13.16 4.99 -3.85
CA ALA A 324 12.82 6.32 -3.31
C ALA A 324 11.31 6.64 -3.34
N ARG A 325 10.51 5.84 -4.05
CA ARG A 325 9.04 5.93 -4.01
C ARG A 325 8.44 5.37 -2.72
N GLY A 326 9.21 4.64 -1.93
CA GLY A 326 8.73 3.91 -0.76
C GLY A 326 8.60 4.74 0.50
N GLU A 327 9.24 5.91 0.57
CA GLU A 327 9.20 6.74 1.77
C GLU A 327 7.95 7.62 1.78
N GLN A 328 7.03 7.26 2.67
CA GLN A 328 5.93 8.12 3.07
C GLN A 328 6.49 9.48 3.54
N ARG A 329 5.86 10.58 3.14
CA ARG A 329 6.24 11.97 3.44
C ARG A 329 5.17 12.72 4.19
N GLY A 330 3.93 12.24 4.18
CA GLY A 330 2.80 12.82 4.88
C GLY A 330 1.85 11.79 5.45
N LEU A 331 0.67 12.24 5.86
CA LEU A 331 -0.42 11.40 6.33
C LEU A 331 -0.85 10.42 5.23
N LEU A 332 -0.71 9.12 5.49
CA LEU A 332 -1.05 8.10 4.50
C LEU A 332 -2.49 7.62 4.64
N LEU A 333 -3.24 7.72 3.55
CA LEU A 333 -4.63 7.30 3.45
C LEU A 333 -4.73 6.00 2.67
N MET A 334 -5.31 4.98 3.29
CA MET A 334 -5.37 3.65 2.69
C MET A 334 -6.57 2.82 3.13
N THR A 335 -6.84 1.76 2.38
CA THR A 335 -7.77 0.73 2.82
C THR A 335 -7.06 -0.31 3.70
N ALA A 336 -7.80 -0.97 4.59
CA ALA A 336 -7.24 -1.99 5.49
C ALA A 336 -6.44 -3.09 4.76
N HIS A 337 -6.87 -3.51 3.56
CA HIS A 337 -6.13 -4.52 2.78
C HIS A 337 -4.76 -4.05 2.30
N ARG A 338 -4.56 -2.73 2.12
CA ARG A 338 -3.27 -2.14 1.75
C ARG A 338 -2.39 -1.83 2.95
N ALA A 339 -2.92 -1.96 4.16
CA ALA A 339 -2.18 -1.67 5.38
C ALA A 339 -1.32 -2.85 5.85
N LYS A 340 -1.55 -4.05 5.32
CA LYS A 340 -0.75 -5.23 5.67
C LYS A 340 0.73 -4.97 5.35
N ALA A 341 1.60 -5.45 6.22
CA ALA A 341 3.05 -5.20 6.22
C ALA A 341 3.49 -3.73 6.42
N LEU A 342 2.57 -2.78 6.61
CA LEU A 342 2.90 -1.41 6.98
C LEU A 342 2.73 -1.19 8.49
N GLU A 343 3.35 -0.14 9.01
CA GLU A 343 3.35 0.22 10.43
C GLU A 343 3.39 1.74 10.60
N PHE A 344 2.62 2.24 11.56
CA PHE A 344 2.49 3.67 11.83
C PHE A 344 2.53 3.91 13.34
N ASP A 345 3.11 5.03 13.75
CA ASP A 345 3.06 5.43 15.15
C ASP A 345 1.62 5.71 15.57
N ASP A 346 0.87 6.44 14.74
CA ASP A 346 -0.48 6.89 15.06
C ASP A 346 -1.45 6.54 13.94
N VAL A 347 -2.52 5.83 14.30
CA VAL A 347 -3.52 5.35 13.35
C VAL A 347 -4.91 5.78 13.76
N VAL A 348 -5.69 6.26 12.79
CA VAL A 348 -7.14 6.38 12.93
C VAL A 348 -7.84 5.42 11.98
N ILE A 349 -8.78 4.63 12.50
CA ILE A 349 -9.62 3.73 11.72
C ILE A 349 -11.00 4.36 11.54
N LEU A 350 -11.41 4.53 10.28
CA LEU A 350 -12.75 5.00 9.95
C LEU A 350 -13.79 3.88 10.14
N ASN A 351 -14.95 4.21 10.71
CA ASN A 351 -16.15 3.40 10.77
C ASN A 351 -16.77 3.14 9.39
N GLY A 352 -17.55 2.05 9.31
CA GLY A 352 -18.45 1.74 8.20
C GLY A 352 -17.99 0.58 7.32
N GLY A 353 -18.85 -0.44 7.17
CA GLY A 353 -18.65 -1.56 6.25
C GLY A 353 -17.72 -2.67 6.79
N TRP A 354 -17.45 -2.67 8.09
CA TRP A 354 -16.59 -3.66 8.74
C TRP A 354 -17.27 -5.00 8.99
N GLU A 355 -18.61 -5.08 8.97
CA GLU A 355 -19.32 -6.34 9.19
C GLU A 355 -19.46 -7.19 7.91
N ARG A 356 -19.15 -6.62 6.74
CA ARG A 356 -19.42 -7.26 5.45
C ARG A 356 -18.21 -8.04 4.96
N PRO A 357 -18.31 -9.37 4.78
CA PRO A 357 -17.28 -10.15 4.11
C PRO A 357 -17.16 -9.75 2.64
N SER A 358 -15.95 -9.83 2.11
CA SER A 358 -15.71 -9.72 0.68
C SER A 358 -16.08 -11.05 -0.01
N ARG A 359 -15.96 -11.11 -1.35
CA ARG A 359 -16.27 -12.32 -2.11
C ARG A 359 -15.29 -13.45 -1.76
N ASN A 360 -15.83 -14.65 -1.53
CA ASN A 360 -15.07 -15.87 -1.19
C ASN A 360 -14.27 -15.80 0.14
N GLU A 361 -14.65 -14.90 1.04
CA GLU A 361 -14.08 -14.84 2.39
C GLU A 361 -14.92 -15.65 3.38
N ASP A 362 -14.28 -16.16 4.43
CA ASP A 362 -14.97 -16.76 5.58
C ASP A 362 -15.65 -15.70 6.47
N PHE A 363 -16.45 -16.17 7.42
CA PHE A 363 -17.23 -15.31 8.33
C PHE A 363 -16.36 -14.41 9.22
N ASP A 364 -15.16 -14.86 9.58
CA ASP A 364 -14.25 -14.14 10.48
C ASP A 364 -13.32 -13.17 9.74
N ALA A 365 -13.27 -13.22 8.41
CA ALA A 365 -12.41 -12.34 7.60
C ALA A 365 -12.61 -10.84 7.88
N PRO A 366 -13.84 -10.29 8.07
CA PRO A 366 -14.00 -8.88 8.41
C PRO A 366 -13.42 -8.52 9.78
N ARG A 367 -13.51 -9.44 10.75
CA ARG A 367 -12.91 -9.30 12.08
C ARG A 367 -11.38 -9.35 12.00
N ARG A 368 -10.81 -10.29 11.24
CA ARG A 368 -9.36 -10.36 10.98
C ARG A 368 -8.86 -9.11 10.27
N LEU A 369 -9.60 -8.60 9.29
CA LEU A 369 -9.22 -7.37 8.61
C LEU A 369 -9.21 -6.16 9.56
N PHE A 370 -10.21 -6.05 10.43
CA PHE A 370 -10.24 -4.99 11.44
C PHE A 370 -9.10 -5.14 12.45
N TYR A 371 -8.82 -6.37 12.90
CA TYR A 371 -7.65 -6.69 13.73
C TYR A 371 -6.32 -6.29 13.05
N VAL A 372 -6.14 -6.61 11.77
CA VAL A 372 -4.97 -6.19 11.00
C VAL A 372 -4.86 -4.67 10.99
N ALA A 373 -5.95 -3.94 10.76
CA ALA A 373 -5.95 -2.47 10.78
C ALA A 373 -5.53 -1.90 12.15
N MET A 374 -6.01 -2.48 13.26
CA MET A 374 -5.62 -2.07 14.61
C MET A 374 -4.14 -2.32 14.91
N THR A 375 -3.62 -3.48 14.51
CA THR A 375 -2.22 -3.88 14.77
C THR A 375 -1.18 -3.13 13.94
N ARG A 376 -1.61 -2.22 13.06
CA ARG A 376 -0.70 -1.30 12.35
C ARG A 376 -0.23 -0.16 13.26
N ALA A 377 -0.98 0.13 14.32
CA ALA A 377 -0.68 1.20 15.27
C ALA A 377 0.41 0.78 16.27
N ARG A 378 1.45 1.61 16.40
CA ARG A 378 2.52 1.39 17.38
C ARG A 378 2.27 2.13 18.68
N ARG A 379 1.83 3.39 18.61
CA ARG A 379 1.75 4.31 19.75
C ARG A 379 0.30 4.70 20.09
N SER A 380 -0.47 5.17 19.10
CA SER A 380 -1.86 5.57 19.32
C SER A 380 -2.81 4.94 18.30
N LEU A 381 -4.02 4.66 18.78
CA LEU A 381 -5.10 4.12 17.96
C LEU A 381 -6.41 4.80 18.33
N ALA A 382 -7.03 5.43 17.34
CA ALA A 382 -8.40 5.89 17.42
C ALA A 382 -9.29 5.14 16.42
N VAL A 383 -10.49 4.79 16.83
CA VAL A 383 -11.51 4.15 15.99
C VAL A 383 -12.73 5.04 16.01
N MET A 384 -13.13 5.50 14.83
CA MET A 384 -14.36 6.27 14.67
C MET A 384 -15.56 5.35 14.91
N THR A 385 -16.60 5.87 15.55
CA THR A 385 -17.83 5.12 15.78
C THR A 385 -19.07 6.02 15.76
N GLN A 386 -20.23 5.43 15.50
CA GLN A 386 -21.55 6.08 15.59
C GLN A 386 -22.42 5.44 16.69
N GLY A 387 -21.81 4.64 17.57
CA GLY A 387 -22.49 3.87 18.62
C GLY A 387 -21.60 2.75 19.18
N PRO A 388 -22.19 1.61 19.59
CA PRO A 388 -21.44 0.37 19.79
C PRO A 388 -20.76 -0.07 18.49
N HIS A 389 -19.47 -0.41 18.55
CA HIS A 389 -18.76 -0.98 17.41
C HIS A 389 -18.98 -2.50 17.37
N ALA A 390 -19.07 -3.09 16.19
CA ALA A 390 -19.39 -4.51 16.02
C ALA A 390 -18.38 -5.46 16.69
N PHE A 391 -17.10 -5.06 16.72
CA PHE A 391 -16.02 -5.91 17.21
C PHE A 391 -15.34 -5.42 18.48
N VAL A 392 -15.41 -4.12 18.77
CA VAL A 392 -14.68 -3.53 19.90
C VAL A 392 -15.65 -3.37 21.06
N PRO A 393 -15.35 -3.91 22.25
CA PRO A 393 -16.23 -3.79 23.40
C PRO A 393 -16.42 -2.32 23.81
N ALA A 394 -17.55 -2.05 24.47
CA ALA A 394 -17.91 -0.68 24.83
C ALA A 394 -17.01 -0.08 25.93
N ASN A 395 -16.50 -0.92 26.83
CA ASN A 395 -15.72 -0.53 28.01
C ASN A 395 -14.54 -1.49 28.23
N GLY A 396 -13.46 -0.98 28.80
CA GLY A 396 -12.28 -1.72 29.24
C GLY A 396 -11.21 -0.75 29.72
N ASP A 397 -10.29 -1.18 30.59
CA ASP A 397 -9.25 -0.30 31.15
C ASP A 397 -8.32 0.28 30.06
N ASN A 398 -8.21 -0.43 28.94
CA ASN A 398 -7.40 -0.11 27.78
C ASN A 398 -8.15 0.67 26.68
N ILE A 399 -9.44 0.95 26.86
CA ILE A 399 -10.31 1.61 25.86
C ILE A 399 -11.00 2.82 26.50
N LEU A 400 -11.01 3.94 25.79
CA LEU A 400 -11.75 5.13 26.18
C LEU A 400 -12.79 5.49 25.13
N ARG A 401 -14.07 5.47 25.49
CA ARG A 401 -15.14 6.02 24.66
C ARG A 401 -15.33 7.50 24.97
N ARG A 402 -15.36 8.34 23.93
CA ARG A 402 -15.68 9.76 24.06
C ARG A 402 -16.28 10.32 22.77
N HIS A 403 -16.90 11.49 22.88
CA HIS A 403 -17.35 12.24 21.71
C HIS A 403 -16.19 12.98 21.05
N ALA A 404 -16.13 12.94 19.72
CA ALA A 404 -15.19 13.75 18.96
C ALA A 404 -15.55 15.23 19.12
N THR A 405 -14.55 16.06 19.42
CA THR A 405 -14.67 17.52 19.35
C THR A 405 -14.58 17.93 17.89
N LEU A 406 -15.65 18.53 17.36
CA LEU A 406 -15.75 18.88 15.95
C LEU A 406 -15.78 20.41 15.80
N PRO A 407 -15.07 20.99 14.81
CA PRO A 407 -15.27 22.37 14.41
C PRO A 407 -16.69 22.58 13.85
N ASP A 408 -17.13 23.84 13.76
CA ASP A 408 -18.46 24.17 13.21
C ASP A 408 -18.55 23.65 11.76
N ALA A 409 -19.69 23.06 11.40
CA ALA A 409 -19.93 22.49 10.08
C ALA A 409 -19.74 23.51 8.94
N ARG A 410 -19.85 24.81 9.25
CA ARG A 410 -19.59 25.93 8.32
C ARG A 410 -18.13 26.07 7.92
N ASP A 411 -17.20 25.60 8.74
CA ASP A 411 -15.75 25.72 8.51
C ASP A 411 -15.21 24.56 7.67
N LEU A 412 -16.08 23.64 7.24
CA LEU A 412 -15.69 22.47 6.47
C LEU A 412 -15.50 22.80 4.98
N PRO A 413 -14.35 22.44 4.39
CA PRO A 413 -14.10 22.68 2.99
C PRO A 413 -15.10 21.93 2.10
N PRO A 414 -15.39 22.46 0.90
CA PRO A 414 -16.29 21.79 -0.04
C PRO A 414 -15.71 20.45 -0.49
N ASP A 415 -16.59 19.53 -0.90
CA ASP A 415 -16.17 18.23 -1.40
C ASP A 415 -15.28 18.39 -2.64
N ARG A 416 -14.04 17.90 -2.54
CA ARG A 416 -13.09 17.85 -3.66
C ARG A 416 -13.11 16.46 -4.29
N THR A 417 -13.29 16.41 -5.60
CA THR A 417 -13.07 15.19 -6.38
C THR A 417 -11.66 15.22 -6.95
N TYR A 418 -10.81 14.31 -6.48
CA TYR A 418 -9.45 14.15 -6.97
C TYR A 418 -9.47 13.24 -8.21
N LEU A 419 -8.93 13.72 -9.31
CA LEU A 419 -8.72 12.93 -10.52
C LEU A 419 -7.23 12.99 -10.82
N MET A 420 -6.52 11.90 -10.54
CA MET A 420 -5.14 11.77 -10.99
C MET A 420 -5.15 11.35 -12.46
N PRO A 421 -4.61 12.19 -13.36
CA PRO A 421 -4.48 11.83 -14.76
C PRO A 421 -3.49 10.67 -14.91
N ASP A 422 -3.93 9.56 -15.51
CA ASP A 422 -3.07 8.43 -15.86
C ASP A 422 -2.98 8.25 -17.39
N MET A 423 -2.04 7.42 -17.87
CA MET A 423 -1.84 7.21 -19.31
C MET A 423 -3.05 6.57 -20.02
N SER A 424 -3.90 5.83 -19.32
CA SER A 424 -5.14 5.28 -19.89
C SER A 424 -6.19 6.35 -20.17
N GLN A 425 -6.02 7.53 -19.56
CA GLN A 425 -6.89 8.68 -19.73
C GLN A 425 -6.33 9.70 -20.74
N VAL A 426 -5.09 9.51 -21.22
CA VAL A 426 -4.43 10.39 -22.20
C VAL A 426 -4.58 9.80 -23.61
N PHE A 427 -5.54 10.32 -24.37
CA PHE A 427 -5.77 9.97 -25.76
C PHE A 427 -5.00 10.91 -26.70
N ILE A 428 -3.79 10.51 -27.10
CA ILE A 428 -2.90 11.33 -27.96
C ILE A 428 -3.36 11.31 -29.43
N ASP A 429 -4.14 10.31 -29.85
CA ASP A 429 -4.66 10.12 -31.21
C ASP A 429 -5.92 10.95 -31.52
N TRP A 430 -6.49 11.63 -30.52
CA TRP A 430 -7.81 12.24 -30.60
C TRP A 430 -7.85 13.56 -31.39
N SER A 431 -6.72 14.28 -31.48
CA SER A 431 -6.64 15.61 -32.11
C SER A 431 -6.74 15.59 -33.65
N GLY A 432 -6.48 14.44 -34.29
CA GLY A 432 -6.54 14.30 -35.75
C GLY A 432 -7.91 13.92 -36.32
N ARG A 433 -8.91 13.61 -35.49
CA ARG A 433 -10.20 13.03 -35.93
C ARG A 433 -11.38 14.02 -35.94
N LEU A 434 -11.20 15.23 -35.42
CA LEU A 434 -12.26 16.24 -35.32
C LEU A 434 -12.07 17.36 -36.34
N ARG A 435 -13.16 17.78 -36.99
CA ARG A 435 -13.15 18.88 -37.98
C ARG A 435 -12.96 20.22 -37.28
N SER A 436 -12.31 21.18 -37.95
CA SER A 436 -11.89 22.50 -37.43
C SER A 436 -13.01 23.42 -36.90
N GLY A 437 -14.28 22.98 -36.90
CA GLY A 437 -15.45 23.71 -36.36
C GLY A 437 -16.25 22.95 -35.30
N ASP A 438 -15.70 21.87 -34.72
CA ASP A 438 -16.41 21.08 -33.72
C ASP A 438 -16.72 21.90 -32.46
N ARG A 439 -17.95 21.77 -31.94
CA ARG A 439 -18.46 22.47 -30.75
C ARG A 439 -17.61 22.19 -29.50
N LEU A 440 -16.89 21.07 -29.47
CA LEU A 440 -15.94 20.72 -28.42
C LEU A 440 -14.76 21.70 -28.33
N PHE A 441 -14.26 22.24 -29.45
CA PHE A 441 -13.20 23.25 -29.43
C PHE A 441 -13.66 24.54 -28.73
N GLY A 442 -14.91 24.94 -28.97
CA GLY A 442 -15.54 26.07 -28.28
C GLY A 442 -15.90 25.79 -26.82
N ALA A 443 -16.11 24.54 -26.42
CA ALA A 443 -16.27 24.16 -25.01
C ALA A 443 -14.93 24.17 -24.27
N CYS A 444 -13.85 23.72 -24.92
CA CYS A 444 -12.49 23.73 -24.36
C CYS A 444 -11.95 25.15 -24.13
N SER A 445 -12.26 26.11 -25.00
CA SER A 445 -11.84 27.51 -24.85
C SER A 445 -12.52 28.22 -23.67
N ARG A 446 -13.76 27.80 -23.33
CA ARG A 446 -14.54 28.34 -22.19
C ARG A 446 -14.16 27.74 -20.83
N ALA A 447 -13.45 26.61 -20.81
CA ALA A 447 -12.92 26.01 -19.58
C ALA A 447 -11.60 26.67 -19.18
N SER A 448 -11.68 27.94 -18.78
CA SER A 448 -10.55 28.78 -18.36
C SER A 448 -10.40 28.72 -16.83
N GLY A 449 -9.72 27.67 -16.34
CA GLY A 449 -9.33 27.53 -14.93
C GLY A 449 -8.04 26.73 -14.72
N CYS A 450 -7.44 26.22 -15.79
CA CYS A 450 -6.13 25.58 -15.75
C CYS A 450 -5.08 26.60 -16.19
N THR A 451 -4.26 27.07 -15.25
CA THR A 451 -3.01 27.78 -15.56
C THR A 451 -2.07 26.82 -16.28
N CYS A 452 -1.95 26.98 -17.59
CA CYS A 452 -0.90 26.38 -18.42
C CYS A 452 -0.08 27.56 -18.98
N PRO A 453 1.26 27.57 -18.90
CA PRO A 453 2.05 28.71 -19.35
C PRO A 453 1.86 28.90 -20.85
N ARG A 454 1.24 30.02 -21.24
CA ARG A 454 1.10 30.46 -22.63
C ARG A 454 2.40 31.10 -23.08
N SER A 455 3.29 30.34 -23.72
CA SER A 455 4.29 30.89 -24.65
C SER A 455 5.00 29.81 -25.47
N LEU A 456 4.27 29.12 -26.35
CA LEU A 456 4.90 28.47 -27.52
C LEU A 456 4.03 28.77 -28.74
N GLY A 457 4.65 29.43 -29.73
CA GLY A 457 4.06 29.85 -31.00
C GLY A 457 3.65 28.68 -31.90
N PRO A 458 3.18 28.97 -33.13
CA PRO A 458 2.39 28.06 -33.94
C PRO A 458 3.27 27.00 -34.63
N THR A 459 3.73 26.02 -33.87
CA THR A 459 4.31 24.78 -34.43
C THR A 459 3.85 23.61 -33.58
N ARG A 460 2.91 22.82 -34.14
CA ARG A 460 2.48 21.47 -33.72
C ARG A 460 2.52 21.22 -32.20
N GLY A 461 1.60 21.83 -31.46
CA GLY A 461 1.44 21.59 -30.02
C GLY A 461 0.56 20.36 -29.73
N LEU A 462 1.10 19.40 -28.98
CA LEU A 462 0.34 18.29 -28.37
C LEU A 462 -0.79 18.85 -27.48
N PHE A 463 -2.04 18.54 -27.83
CA PHE A 463 -3.19 18.76 -26.95
C PHE A 463 -3.53 17.45 -26.22
N ALA A 464 -3.21 17.36 -24.94
CA ALA A 464 -3.75 16.34 -24.04
C ALA A 464 -4.90 16.94 -23.22
N ARG A 465 -6.14 16.48 -23.41
CA ARG A 465 -7.23 16.76 -22.47
C ARG A 465 -8.15 15.55 -22.26
N PHE A 466 -8.49 15.37 -20.99
CA PHE A 466 -9.22 14.26 -20.38
C PHE A 466 -10.71 14.32 -20.69
N TRP A 467 -11.27 13.21 -21.19
CA TRP A 467 -12.73 12.98 -21.24
C TRP A 467 -13.03 11.52 -20.91
N LYS A 468 -13.90 11.28 -19.91
CA LYS A 468 -14.42 9.95 -19.59
C LYS A 468 -15.85 9.85 -20.13
N THR A 469 -16.09 8.90 -21.04
CA THR A 469 -17.44 8.54 -21.49
C THR A 469 -18.03 7.45 -20.59
N ARG A 470 -19.34 7.57 -20.34
CA ARG A 470 -20.27 6.59 -19.73
C ARG A 470 -19.91 6.06 -18.34
N THR A 471 -20.46 6.71 -17.32
CA THR A 471 -20.97 6.03 -16.11
C THR A 471 -22.11 6.86 -15.54
N ARG A 472 -23.24 6.21 -15.22
CA ARG A 472 -24.46 6.84 -14.69
C ARG A 472 -24.15 7.46 -13.32
N TRP A 473 -24.34 8.77 -13.20
CA TRP A 473 -24.36 9.47 -11.91
C TRP A 473 -25.75 9.36 -11.24
N PRO A 474 -25.84 9.37 -9.89
CA PRO A 474 -27.11 9.52 -9.16
C PRO A 474 -27.68 10.94 -9.39
N ARG A 475 -29.01 11.04 -9.48
CA ARG A 475 -29.74 12.22 -9.98
C ARG A 475 -29.82 13.44 -9.06
N SER A 476 -29.15 13.47 -7.91
CA SER A 476 -29.35 14.54 -6.91
C SER A 476 -28.33 15.69 -6.94
N SER A 477 -27.29 15.65 -7.77
CA SER A 477 -26.25 16.70 -7.82
C SER A 477 -26.14 17.38 -9.19
N CYS A 478 -27.27 17.71 -9.82
CA CYS A 478 -27.31 18.40 -11.11
C CYS A 478 -27.98 19.78 -10.98
N ARG A 479 -27.20 20.81 -10.64
CA ARG A 479 -27.51 22.21 -10.97
C ARG A 479 -26.31 22.89 -11.61
N PHE A 480 -25.84 22.35 -12.72
CA PHE A 480 -25.21 23.08 -13.82
C PHE A 480 -25.09 22.07 -14.95
N TRP A 481 -25.84 22.28 -16.04
CA TRP A 481 -25.90 21.54 -17.32
C TRP A 481 -27.33 21.17 -17.71
N TRP A 482 -28.06 22.16 -18.21
CA TRP A 482 -29.30 21.94 -18.96
C TRP A 482 -29.24 22.72 -20.27
N CYS A 483 -28.59 22.16 -21.29
CA CYS A 483 -28.77 22.59 -22.69
C CYS A 483 -28.07 21.63 -23.69
N ALA A 484 -28.45 20.35 -23.74
CA ALA A 484 -28.14 19.48 -24.90
C ALA A 484 -28.91 18.15 -24.89
N ARG A 485 -30.20 18.14 -24.52
CA ARG A 485 -31.00 16.90 -24.49
C ARG A 485 -32.37 16.97 -25.15
N ARG A 486 -32.53 17.83 -26.16
CA ARG A 486 -33.66 17.76 -27.11
C ARG A 486 -33.10 17.61 -28.52
N ARG A 487 -33.62 16.63 -29.26
CA ARG A 487 -33.30 16.23 -30.64
C ARG A 487 -32.20 15.17 -30.82
N PHE A 488 -32.49 13.96 -30.35
CA PHE A 488 -32.27 12.75 -31.16
C PHE A 488 -33.49 11.85 -30.94
N ALA A 489 -34.61 12.25 -31.53
CA ALA A 489 -35.73 11.36 -31.77
C ALA A 489 -35.45 10.67 -33.11
N ARG A 490 -35.40 9.33 -33.05
CA ARG A 490 -35.84 8.35 -34.06
C ARG A 490 -35.92 8.85 -35.51
N ARG A 491 -35.24 8.15 -36.43
CA ARG A 491 -35.85 7.31 -37.49
C ARG A 491 -34.78 6.62 -38.38
N PRO A 492 -35.15 5.61 -39.20
CA PRO A 492 -34.46 4.31 -39.24
C PRO A 492 -33.91 3.93 -40.63
N ARG A 493 -32.95 3.01 -40.68
CA ARG A 493 -33.11 1.60 -41.08
C ARG A 493 -31.83 0.84 -40.75
#